data_AF-T2J8T0-F1
#
_entry.id   AF-T2J8T0-F1
#
_cell.length_a   1.000
_cell.length_b   1.000
_cell.length_c   1.000
_cell.angle_alpha   90.00
_cell.angle_beta   90.00
_cell.angle_gamma   90.00
#
_symmetry.space_group_name_H-M   'P 1'
#
loop_
_entity.id
_entity.type
_entity.pdbx_description
1 polymer ?
#
loop_
_entity_poly.entity_id
_entity_poly.type
_entity_poly.pdbx_seq_one_letter_code
_entity_poly.pdbx_strand_id
1 'polypeptide(L)' 'MDTQPPEIACDQPESIKQLPNDAQEIAVEFCNQSKKIAADSGLSSDDFNAITENAQKDATFKKRIQNAMIRIRRP' A
#
# COMPACT_ATOMS: atom_id res chain seq x y z
N MET A 1 -10.51 -23.64 -9.96
CA MET A 1 -11.12 -22.32 -9.66
C MET A 1 -10.07 -21.55 -8.91
N ASP A 2 -9.61 -20.43 -9.48
CA ASP A 2 -8.68 -19.53 -8.82
C ASP A 2 -9.39 -18.88 -7.63
N THR A 3 -8.96 -19.24 -6.41
CA THR A 3 -9.57 -18.81 -5.14
C THR A 3 -8.95 -17.52 -4.59
N GLN A 4 -8.05 -16.87 -5.33
CA GLN A 4 -7.41 -15.64 -4.87
C GLN A 4 -8.27 -14.42 -5.21
N PRO A 5 -8.48 -13.51 -4.24
CA PRO A 5 -9.10 -12.23 -4.52
C PRO A 5 -8.28 -11.46 -5.56
N PRO A 6 -8.93 -10.63 -6.38
CA PRO A 6 -8.24 -9.84 -7.39
C PRO A 6 -7.21 -8.92 -6.74
N GLU A 7 -6.11 -8.68 -7.46
CA GLU A 7 -5.12 -7.70 -7.04
C GLU A 7 -5.72 -6.28 -7.12
N ILE A 8 -5.58 -5.51 -6.05
CA ILE A 8 -6.10 -4.15 -5.91
C ILE A 8 -4.93 -3.19 -5.71
N ALA A 9 -4.87 -2.16 -6.54
CA ALA A 9 -3.84 -1.13 -6.47
C ALA A 9 -4.50 0.27 -6.38
N CYS A 10 -4.14 1.03 -5.34
CA CYS A 10 -4.74 2.33 -5.02
C CYS A 10 -4.43 3.44 -6.03
N ASP A 11 -3.49 3.20 -6.94
CA ASP A 11 -3.10 4.04 -8.05
C ASP A 11 -3.71 3.58 -9.39
N GLN A 12 -4.44 2.46 -9.41
CA GLN A 12 -5.12 1.93 -10.59
C GLN A 12 -6.64 1.87 -10.35
N PRO A 13 -7.40 2.93 -10.67
CA PRO A 13 -8.85 2.98 -10.42
C PRO A 13 -9.65 1.83 -11.03
N GLU A 14 -9.21 1.30 -12.18
CA GLU A 14 -9.86 0.15 -12.83
C GLU A 14 -9.77 -1.14 -11.99
N SER A 15 -8.70 -1.31 -11.20
CA SER A 15 -8.55 -2.44 -10.27
C SER A 15 -9.58 -2.41 -9.14
N ILE A 16 -10.12 -1.23 -8.82
CA ILE A 16 -11.18 -1.07 -7.81
C ILE A 16 -12.53 -1.30 -8.47
N LYS A 17 -12.78 -0.77 -9.67
CA LYS A 17 -14.09 -0.87 -10.36
C LYS A 17 -14.54 -2.29 -10.65
N GLN A 18 -13.61 -3.25 -10.74
CA GLN A 18 -13.94 -4.67 -10.92
C GLN A 18 -14.52 -5.33 -9.65
N LEU A 19 -14.45 -4.67 -8.49
CA LEU A 19 -14.99 -5.18 -7.24
C LEU A 19 -16.52 -5.00 -7.16
N PRO A 20 -17.23 -5.83 -6.39
CA PRO A 20 -18.60 -5.54 -5.96
C PRO A 20 -18.69 -4.22 -5.18
N ASN A 21 -19.83 -3.53 -5.25
CA ASN A 21 -19.99 -2.16 -4.70
C ASN A 21 -19.52 -2.01 -3.25
N ASP A 22 -19.92 -2.91 -2.34
CA ASP A 22 -19.52 -2.84 -0.93
C ASP A 22 -17.99 -2.98 -0.77
N ALA A 23 -17.36 -3.81 -1.60
CA ALA A 23 -15.91 -3.97 -1.61
C ALA A 23 -15.19 -2.77 -2.25
N GLN A 24 -15.81 -2.06 -3.20
CA GLN A 24 -15.29 -0.81 -3.73
C GLN A 24 -15.21 0.26 -2.64
N GLU A 25 -16.26 0.39 -1.83
CA GLU A 25 -16.29 1.37 -0.73
C GLU A 25 -15.14 1.14 0.26
N ILE A 26 -14.95 -0.11 0.69
CA ILE A 26 -13.86 -0.52 1.58
C ILE A 26 -12.50 -0.22 0.93
N ALA A 27 -12.32 -0.54 -0.35
CA ALA A 27 -11.07 -0.29 -1.06
C ALA A 27 -10.77 1.21 -1.18
N VAL A 28 -11.77 2.03 -1.49
CA VAL A 28 -11.64 3.49 -1.57
C VAL A 28 -11.27 4.08 -0.22
N GLU A 29 -11.95 3.67 0.85
CA GLU A 29 -11.64 4.12 2.22
C GLU A 29 -10.21 3.77 2.60
N PHE A 30 -9.81 2.51 2.40
CA PHE A 30 -8.45 2.03 2.67
C PHE A 30 -7.39 2.82 1.89
N CYS A 31 -7.63 3.06 0.59
CA CYS A 31 -6.70 3.80 -0.26
C CYS A 31 -6.58 5.26 0.19
N ASN A 32 -7.68 5.90 0.57
CA ASN A 32 -7.67 7.27 1.09
C ASN A 32 -6.93 7.35 2.43
N GLN A 33 -7.16 6.41 3.35
CA GLN A 33 -6.44 6.35 4.61
C GLN A 33 -4.94 6.16 4.41
N SER A 34 -4.55 5.26 3.49
CA SER A 34 -3.15 5.00 3.17
C SER A 34 -2.45 6.24 2.61
N LYS A 35 -3.11 6.95 1.68
CA LYS A 35 -2.60 8.23 1.13
C LYS A 35 -2.42 9.27 2.22
N LYS A 36 -3.37 9.36 3.16
CA LYS A 36 -3.29 10.30 4.29
C LYS A 36 -2.12 10.00 5.21
N ILE A 37 -1.90 8.73 5.57
CA ILE A 37 -0.77 8.31 6.42
C ILE A 37 0.58 8.69 5.78
N ALA A 38 0.72 8.47 4.46
CA ALA A 38 1.92 8.86 3.72
C ALA A 38 2.10 10.39 3.73
N ALA A 39 1.04 11.15 3.44
CA ALA A 39 1.06 12.60 3.44
C ALA A 39 1.39 13.21 4.80
N ASP A 40 0.81 12.67 5.88
CA ASP A 40 1.09 13.10 7.26
C ASP A 40 2.56 12.81 7.66
N SER A 41 3.22 11.87 6.98
CA SER A 41 4.66 11.57 7.12
C SER A 41 5.55 12.43 6.20
N GLY A 42 4.98 13.36 5.43
CA GLY A 42 5.69 14.21 4.47
C GLY A 42 6.00 13.56 3.13
N LEU A 43 5.39 12.41 2.82
CA LEU A 43 5.57 11.70 1.55
C LEU A 43 4.42 11.99 0.58
N SER A 44 4.73 12.26 -0.68
CA SER A 44 3.74 12.19 -1.75
C SER A 44 3.39 10.74 -2.10
N SER A 45 2.32 10.52 -2.87
CA SER A 45 2.00 9.18 -3.40
C SER A 45 3.12 8.64 -4.30
N ASP A 46 3.76 9.51 -5.09
CA ASP A 46 4.86 9.12 -5.98
C ASP A 46 6.09 8.71 -5.18
N ASP A 47 6.43 9.45 -4.11
CA ASP A 47 7.54 9.08 -3.22
C ASP A 47 7.30 7.72 -2.57
N PHE A 48 6.09 7.52 -2.05
CA PHE A 48 5.70 6.26 -1.41
C PHE A 48 5.75 5.09 -2.40
N ASN A 49 5.25 5.27 -3.61
CA ASN A 49 5.26 4.25 -4.66
C ASN A 49 6.69 3.91 -5.09
N ALA A 50 7.56 4.91 -5.28
CA ALA A 50 8.96 4.70 -5.61
C ALA A 50 9.71 3.95 -4.50
N ILE A 51 9.45 4.28 -3.23
CA ILE A 51 10.00 3.53 -2.07
C ILE A 51 9.52 2.07 -2.09
N THR A 52 8.23 1.86 -2.36
CA THR A 52 7.63 0.52 -2.42
C THR A 52 8.23 -0.32 -3.53
N GLU A 53 8.35 0.23 -4.74
CA GLU A 53 8.97 -0.43 -5.89
C GLU A 53 10.44 -0.75 -5.62
N ASN A 54 11.20 0.19 -5.05
CA ASN A 54 12.60 -0.05 -4.66
C ASN A 54 12.72 -1.16 -3.61
N ALA A 55 11.81 -1.22 -2.64
CA ALA A 55 11.79 -2.29 -1.64
C ALA A 55 11.45 -3.67 -2.22
N GLN A 56 10.75 -3.74 -3.35
CA GLN A 56 10.53 -5.01 -4.06
C GLN A 56 11.80 -5.49 -4.77
N LYS A 57 12.62 -4.57 -5.28
CA LYS A 57 13.83 -4.87 -6.05
C LYS A 57 15.10 -5.02 -5.21
N ASP A 58 15.16 -4.38 -4.04
CA ASP A 58 16.32 -4.42 -3.14
C ASP A 58 15.98 -5.09 -1.79
N ALA A 59 16.48 -6.31 -1.60
CA ALA A 59 16.28 -7.09 -0.39
C ALA A 59 16.93 -6.46 0.86
N THR A 60 18.05 -5.76 0.71
CA THR A 60 18.71 -5.05 1.81
C THR A 60 17.87 -3.87 2.26
N PHE A 61 17.35 -3.09 1.32
CA PHE A 61 16.45 -1.98 1.61
C PHE A 61 15.15 -2.46 2.26
N LYS A 62 14.54 -3.51 1.73
CA LYS A 62 13.37 -4.17 2.34
C LYS A 62 13.61 -4.56 3.79
N LYS A 63 14.77 -5.18 4.08
CA LYS A 63 15.14 -5.57 5.44
C LYS A 63 15.30 -4.37 6.38
N ARG A 64 15.81 -3.23 5.89
CA ARG A 64 15.90 -1.99 6.68
C ARG A 64 14.52 -1.46 7.06
N ILE A 65 13.57 -1.46 6.13
CA ILE A 65 12.17 -1.07 6.40
C ILE A 65 11.56 -1.98 7.46
N GLN A 66 11.67 -3.30 7.30
CA GLN A 66 11.16 -4.27 8.28
C GLN A 66 11.76 -4.08 9.68
N ASN A 67 13.07 -3.84 9.76
CA ASN A 67 13.74 -3.58 11.04
C ASN A 67 13.24 -2.27 11.70
N ALA A 68 12.99 -1.22 10.91
CA ALA A 68 12.42 0.02 11.42
C ALA A 68 11.00 -0.21 11.96
N MET A 69 10.16 -0.96 11.25
CA MET A 69 8.82 -1.32 11.72
C MET A 69 8.85 -2.10 13.05
N ILE A 70 9.79 -3.04 13.20
CA ILE A 70 9.98 -3.79 14.45
C ILE A 70 10.35 -2.85 15.60
N ARG A 71 11.22 -1.86 15.36
CA ARG A 71 11.62 -0.88 16.38
C ARG A 71 10.45 -0.01 16.83
N ILE A 72 9.61 0.45 15.90
CA ILE A 72 8.42 1.27 16.22
C ILE A 72 7.38 0.47 17.04
N ARG A 73 7.28 -0.84 16.80
CA ARG A 73 6.33 -1.71 17.51
C ARG A 73 6.80 -2.19 18.89
N ARG A 74 8.09 -2.01 19.22
CA ARG A 74 8.60 -2.37 20.54
C ARG A 74 8.43 -1.16 21.47
N PRO A 75 7.80 -1.34 22.65
CA PRO A 75 7.68 -0.28 23.64
C PRO A 75 9.04 0.16 24.18
#